data_AF-A0A950S0Q7-F1
#
_entry.id   AF-A0A950S0Q7-F1
#
_cell.length_a   1.000
_cell.length_b   1.000
_cell.length_c   1.000
_cell.angle_alpha   90.00
_cell.angle_beta   90.00
_cell.angle_gamma   90.00
#
_symmetry.space_group_name_H-M   'P 1'
#
loop_
_entity.id
_entity.type
_entity.pdbx_description
1 polymer ?
#
loop_
_entity_poly.entity_id
_entity_poly.type
_entity_poly.pdbx_seq_one_letter_code
_entity_poly.pdbx_strand_id
1 'polypeptide(L)'
;MAIVRIYAGDDGQSHFQDIEPRLESAGDQSEVAELIPGTGILIRRFEAARSNPWHHAPGRYAVITLSGGVAIEIGDGSVREMRAGDILIAEDTTGQGHGTRELGPEPRVSVFVPLS
;
A
#
# COMPACT_ATOMS: atom_id res chain seq x y z
N MET A 1 2.80 12.61 -3.34
CA MET A 1 2.25 11.28 -3.62
C MET A 1 3.41 10.31 -3.56
N ALA A 2 3.33 9.32 -2.68
CA ALA A 2 4.26 8.20 -2.61
C ALA A 2 3.62 6.96 -3.24
N ILE A 3 4.44 6.15 -3.91
CA ILE A 3 4.11 4.78 -4.26
C ILE A 3 5.11 3.91 -3.51
N VAL A 4 4.64 3.15 -2.54
CA VAL A 4 5.48 2.33 -1.67
C VAL A 4 5.10 0.88 -1.87
N ARG A 5 6.09 0.03 -2.09
CA ARG A 5 5.92 -1.41 -2.06
C ARG A 5 6.35 -1.96 -0.70
N ILE A 6 5.55 -2.87 -0.16
CA ILE A 6 5.95 -3.71 0.98
C ILE A 6 5.98 -5.18 0.53
N TYR A 7 7.09 -5.87 0.79
CA TYR A 7 7.32 -7.23 0.32
C TYR A 7 8.15 -8.04 1.31
N ALA A 8 8.02 -9.37 1.28
CA ALA A 8 8.88 -10.26 2.05
C ALA A 8 10.21 -10.47 1.33
N GLY A 9 11.33 -10.24 2.02
CA GLY A 9 12.68 -10.51 1.52
C GLY A 9 13.15 -11.94 1.76
N ASP A 10 14.29 -12.30 1.19
CA ASP A 10 14.91 -13.62 1.36
C ASP A 10 15.35 -13.90 2.82
N ASP A 11 15.45 -12.85 3.64
CA ASP A 11 15.70 -12.91 5.07
C ASP A 11 14.45 -13.23 5.91
N GLY A 12 13.29 -13.39 5.27
CA GLY A 12 12.02 -13.64 5.92
C GLY A 12 11.40 -12.39 6.56
N GLN A 13 11.97 -11.21 6.36
CA GLN A 13 11.48 -9.94 6.91
C GLN A 13 10.68 -9.16 5.85
N SER A 14 9.77 -8.28 6.29
CA SER A 14 9.12 -7.34 5.39
C SER A 14 10.02 -6.13 5.16
N HIS A 15 10.07 -5.64 3.92
CA HIS A 15 10.89 -4.50 3.51
C HIS A 15 10.04 -3.47 2.78
N PHE A 16 10.40 -2.19 2.92
CA PHE A 16 9.85 -1.12 2.08
C PHE A 16 10.72 -0.88 0.84
N GLN A 17 10.06 -0.51 -0.25
CA GLN A 17 10.70 -0.03 -1.46
C GLN A 17 9.88 1.13 -2.02
N ASP A 18 10.52 2.28 -2.24
CA ASP A 18 9.90 3.39 -2.95
C ASP A 18 9.87 3.06 -4.45
N ILE A 19 8.72 3.28 -5.09
CA ILE A 19 8.49 2.99 -6.51
C ILE A 19 8.36 4.31 -7.27
N GLU A 20 9.24 4.48 -8.25
CA GLU A 20 9.10 5.52 -9.26
C GLU A 20 8.54 4.88 -10.53
N PRO A 21 7.31 5.22 -10.96
CA PRO A 21 6.74 4.66 -12.16
C PRO A 21 7.53 5.16 -13.36
N ARG A 22 7.94 4.23 -14.22
CA ARG A 22 8.52 4.59 -15.52
C ARG A 22 7.40 5.04 -16.44
N LEU A 23 7.30 6.36 -16.60
CA LEU A 23 6.32 7.00 -17.48
C LEU A 23 6.88 7.11 -18.90
N GLU A 24 6.06 6.76 -19.88
CA GLU A 24 6.38 6.86 -21.30
C GLU A 24 5.25 7.61 -22.02
N SER A 25 5.57 8.35 -23.08
CA SER A 25 4.57 9.13 -23.81
C SER A 25 3.51 8.23 -24.44
N ALA A 26 2.22 8.57 -24.23
CA ALA A 26 1.09 7.89 -24.85
C ALA A 26 0.68 8.50 -26.22
N GLY A 27 1.39 9.54 -26.69
CA GLY A 27 1.16 10.15 -28.01
C GLY A 27 0.02 11.19 -28.06
N ASP A 28 -0.59 11.53 -26.94
CA ASP A 28 -1.75 12.43 -26.83
C ASP A 28 -1.57 13.54 -25.77
N GLN A 29 -0.32 13.96 -25.54
CA GLN A 29 0.07 14.86 -24.44
C GLN A 29 -0.12 14.26 -23.02
N SER A 30 -0.19 12.94 -22.91
CA SER A 30 -0.11 12.22 -21.63
C SER A 30 1.07 11.25 -21.58
N GLU A 31 1.39 10.80 -20.37
CA GLU A 31 2.37 9.75 -20.11
C GLU A 31 1.70 8.60 -19.34
N VAL A 32 2.16 7.38 -19.58
CA VAL A 32 1.58 6.16 -19.01
C VAL A 32 2.69 5.25 -18.50
N ALA A 33 2.47 4.61 -17.36
CA ALA A 33 3.32 3.55 -16.85
C ALA A 33 2.82 2.18 -17.33
N GLU A 34 3.60 1.14 -17.05
CA GLU A 34 3.16 -0.24 -17.29
C GLU A 34 1.81 -0.52 -16.59
N LEU A 35 0.94 -1.26 -17.30
CA LEU A 35 -0.31 -1.75 -16.72
C LEU A 35 -0.01 -2.80 -15.65
N ILE A 36 -0.40 -2.51 -14.41
CA ILE A 36 -0.46 -3.53 -13.35
C ILE A 36 -1.85 -4.18 -13.39
N PRO A 37 -1.99 -5.44 -13.84
CA PRO A 37 -3.29 -6.08 -13.96
C PRO A 37 -3.92 -6.37 -12.60
N GLY A 38 -5.25 -6.16 -12.53
CA GLY A 38 -6.06 -6.48 -11.37
C GLY A 38 -7.46 -6.94 -11.77
N THR A 39 -8.19 -7.56 -10.84
CA THR A 39 -9.45 -8.26 -11.16
C THR A 39 -10.71 -7.44 -10.83
N GLY A 40 -10.59 -6.40 -10.01
CA GLY A 40 -11.70 -5.56 -9.58
C GLY A 40 -11.27 -4.56 -8.50
N ILE A 41 -12.24 -3.91 -7.86
CA ILE A 41 -11.99 -2.97 -6.77
C ILE A 41 -12.84 -3.29 -5.54
N LEU A 42 -12.26 -3.09 -4.36
CA LEU A 42 -12.94 -3.11 -3.07
C LEU A 42 -12.74 -1.76 -2.40
N ILE A 43 -13.83 -1.09 -2.03
CA ILE A 43 -13.76 0.15 -1.25
C ILE A 43 -13.86 -0.22 0.22
N ARG A 44 -12.90 0.23 1.02
CA ARG A 44 -12.86 -0.06 2.46
C ARG A 44 -12.79 1.23 3.25
N ARG A 45 -13.50 1.23 4.37
CA ARG A 45 -13.41 2.26 5.41
C ARG A 45 -12.87 1.63 6.69
N PHE A 46 -11.91 2.29 7.32
CA PHE A 46 -11.34 1.89 8.60
C PHE A 46 -11.61 2.97 9.64
N GLU A 47 -12.03 2.56 10.83
CA GLU A 47 -12.26 3.49 11.95
C GLU A 47 -10.95 4.14 12.40
N ALA A 48 -10.99 5.42 12.78
CA ALA A 48 -9.81 6.20 13.15
C ALA A 48 -9.00 5.59 14.31
N ALA A 49 -9.65 4.87 15.23
CA ALA A 49 -9.00 4.23 16.37
C ALA A 49 -8.43 2.84 16.05
N ARG A 50 -8.60 2.34 14.82
CA ARG A 50 -8.20 0.97 14.48
C ARG A 50 -6.67 0.85 14.46
N SER A 51 -6.20 -0.23 15.08
CA SER A 51 -4.89 -0.80 14.82
C SER A 51 -5.04 -2.25 14.38
N ASN A 52 -4.09 -2.72 13.58
CA ASN A 52 -3.90 -4.13 13.30
C ASN A 52 -2.46 -4.45 13.69
N PRO A 53 -2.21 -5.36 14.65
CA PRO A 53 -0.87 -5.82 14.99
C PRO A 53 -0.17 -6.49 13.80
N TRP A 54 0.91 -7.22 14.05
CA TRP A 54 1.63 -7.97 13.01
C TRP A 54 0.73 -8.94 12.24
N HIS A 55 0.62 -8.74 10.93
CA HIS A 55 -0.14 -9.57 10.01
C HIS A 55 0.46 -9.53 8.60
N HIS A 56 0.11 -10.52 7.80
CA HIS A 56 0.44 -10.54 6.37
C HIS A 56 -0.63 -9.80 5.56
N ALA A 57 -0.23 -9.29 4.41
CA ALA A 57 -1.21 -8.93 3.39
C ALA A 57 -2.02 -10.20 3.03
N PRO A 58 -3.37 -10.12 2.97
CA PRO A 58 -4.20 -11.30 2.67
C PRO A 58 -4.11 -11.76 1.20
N GLY A 59 -3.27 -11.10 0.40
CA GLY A 59 -3.04 -11.28 -1.02
C GLY A 59 -2.19 -10.12 -1.54
N ARG A 60 -1.94 -10.09 -2.86
CA ARG A 60 -1.26 -8.96 -3.50
C ARG A 60 -2.28 -7.87 -3.82
N TYR A 61 -2.03 -6.64 -3.35
CA TYR A 61 -2.96 -5.53 -3.54
C TYR A 61 -2.25 -4.23 -3.89
N ALA A 62 -2.82 -3.46 -4.80
CA ALA A 62 -2.61 -2.00 -4.81
C ALA A 62 -3.68 -1.35 -3.93
N VAL A 63 -3.25 -0.57 -2.94
CA VAL A 63 -4.13 0.13 -2.00
C VAL A 63 -3.95 1.63 -2.20
N ILE A 64 -4.96 2.27 -2.79
CA ILE A 64 -5.00 3.72 -3.00
C ILE A 64 -5.72 4.36 -1.83
N THR A 65 -5.04 5.23 -1.09
CA THR A 65 -5.67 5.97 0.02
C THR A 65 -6.39 7.18 -0.52
N LEU A 66 -7.71 7.27 -0.28
CA LEU A 66 -8.56 8.38 -0.74
C LEU A 66 -8.70 9.48 0.31
N SER A 67 -8.78 9.10 1.59
CA SER A 67 -8.90 10.03 2.72
C SER A 67 -8.33 9.42 4.00
N GLY A 68 -8.00 10.24 5.00
CA GLY A 68 -7.37 9.79 6.24
C GLY A 68 -5.92 9.35 6.03
N GLY A 69 -5.44 8.39 6.82
CA GLY A 69 -4.12 7.81 6.63
C GLY A 69 -3.82 6.63 7.53
N VAL A 70 -2.74 5.91 7.23
CA VAL A 70 -2.25 4.78 8.02
C VAL A 70 -0.75 4.86 8.19
N ALA A 71 -0.25 4.55 9.38
CA ALA A 71 1.15 4.22 9.62
C ALA A 71 1.34 2.72 9.47
N ILE A 72 2.34 2.32 8.70
CA ILE A 72 2.71 0.93 8.44
C ILE A 72 4.10 0.72 9.01
N GLU A 73 4.25 -0.25 9.90
CA GLU A 73 5.51 -0.58 10.59
C GLU A 73 6.00 -1.96 10.12
N ILE A 74 7.29 -2.07 9.79
CA ILE A 74 7.98 -3.35 9.55
C ILE A 74 8.99 -3.60 10.66
N GLY A 75 9.50 -4.82 10.80
CA GLY A 75 10.20 -5.21 12.03
C GLY A 75 11.64 -4.72 12.18
N ASP A 76 12.17 -3.94 11.24
CA ASP A 76 13.35 -3.11 11.51
C ASP A 76 12.98 -1.81 12.28
N GLY A 77 11.70 -1.62 12.59
CA GLY A 77 11.15 -0.46 13.30
C GLY A 77 10.87 0.73 12.39
N SER A 78 11.15 0.64 11.09
CA SER A 78 10.81 1.70 10.15
C SER A 78 9.31 1.80 9.94
N VAL A 79 8.85 3.04 9.78
CA VAL A 79 7.43 3.37 9.61
C VAL A 79 7.25 4.20 8.34
N ARG A 80 6.28 3.82 7.52
CA ARG A 80 5.79 4.61 6.38
C ARG A 80 4.35 5.05 6.63
N GLU A 81 4.09 6.34 6.47
CA GLU A 81 2.73 6.87 6.52
C GLU A 81 2.15 6.97 5.11
N MET A 82 0.99 6.38 4.89
CA MET A 82 0.22 6.52 3.65
C MET A 82 -0.95 7.47 3.89
N ARG A 83 -1.04 8.53 3.09
CA ARG A 83 -2.08 9.57 3.16
C ARG A 83 -2.88 9.62 1.86
N ALA A 84 -3.88 10.51 1.82
CA ALA A 84 -4.68 10.73 0.61
C ALA A 84 -3.80 11.00 -0.61
N GLY A 85 -4.01 10.22 -1.68
CA GLY A 85 -3.23 10.26 -2.92
C GLY A 85 -2.12 9.21 -2.99
N ASP A 86 -1.67 8.63 -1.87
CA ASP A 86 -0.59 7.65 -1.87
C ASP A 86 -1.08 6.23 -2.21
N ILE A 87 -0.17 5.42 -2.76
CA ILE A 87 -0.43 4.04 -3.18
C ILE A 87 0.52 3.10 -2.43
N LEU A 88 -0.05 2.08 -1.77
CA LEU A 88 0.71 0.95 -1.23
C LEU A 88 0.56 -0.25 -2.17
N ILE A 89 1.67 -0.81 -2.65
CA ILE A 89 1.72 -2.11 -3.29
C ILE A 89 2.09 -3.15 -2.22
N ALA A 90 1.08 -3.85 -1.69
CA ALA A 90 1.25 -4.83 -0.63
C ALA A 90 1.46 -6.23 -1.21
N GLU A 91 2.61 -6.83 -0.93
CA GLU A 91 3.02 -8.16 -1.40
C GLU A 91 3.65 -9.04 -0.31
N ASP A 92 3.74 -8.56 0.93
CA ASP A 92 4.24 -9.31 2.09
C ASP A 92 3.19 -10.31 2.61
N THR A 93 2.91 -11.29 1.76
CA THR A 93 1.98 -12.41 1.98
C THR A 93 2.62 -13.54 2.80
N THR A 94 3.92 -13.43 3.10
CA THR A 94 4.72 -14.37 3.90
C THR A 94 5.74 -13.58 4.74
N GLY A 95 6.60 -14.29 5.49
CA GLY A 95 7.64 -13.65 6.31
C GLY A 95 7.10 -13.01 7.58
N GLN A 96 7.70 -11.90 8.01
CA GLN A 96 7.33 -11.19 9.24
C GLN A 96 5.96 -10.48 9.15
N GLY A 97 5.59 -9.98 7.97
CA GLY A 97 4.42 -9.12 7.81
C GLY A 97 4.64 -7.71 8.37
N HIS A 98 3.54 -6.99 8.62
CA HIS A 98 3.57 -5.60 9.07
C HIS A 98 2.51 -5.28 10.12
N GLY A 99 2.73 -4.22 10.87
CA GLY A 99 1.74 -3.57 11.72
C GLY A 99 1.07 -2.40 11.00
N THR A 100 -0.20 -2.13 11.30
CA THR A 100 -0.87 -0.91 10.83
C THR A 100 -1.57 -0.18 11.97
N ARG A 101 -1.56 1.15 11.91
CA ARG A 101 -2.35 2.01 12.79
C ARG A 101 -2.92 3.18 12.01
N GLU A 102 -4.23 3.39 12.10
CA GLU A 102 -4.88 4.52 11.45
C GLU A 102 -4.38 5.86 12.04
N LEU A 103 -4.42 6.91 11.22
CA LEU A 103 -3.84 8.23 11.54
C LEU A 103 -4.90 9.32 11.57
N GLY A 104 -4.82 10.17 12.59
CA GLY A 104 -5.72 11.30 12.78
C GLY A 104 -7.10 10.88 13.32
N PRO A 105 -8.02 11.85 13.45
CA PRO A 105 -9.34 11.60 14.06
C PRO A 105 -10.37 11.05 13.06
N GLU A 106 -10.10 11.12 11.76
CA GLU A 106 -11.05 10.77 10.70
C GLU A 106 -10.86 9.33 10.20
N PRO A 107 -11.95 8.62 9.86
CA PRO A 107 -11.86 7.32 9.22
C PRO A 107 -11.06 7.35 7.92
N ARG A 108 -10.17 6.37 7.73
CA ARG A 108 -9.47 6.18 6.45
C ARG A 108 -10.40 5.52 5.45
N VAL A 109 -10.42 6.04 4.23
CA VAL A 109 -11.08 5.39 3.08
C VAL A 109 -10.01 5.05 2.05
N SER A 110 -10.04 3.82 1.53
CA SER A 110 -9.10 3.35 0.52
C SER A 110 -9.76 2.44 -0.49
N VAL A 111 -9.20 2.40 -1.70
CA VAL A 111 -9.53 1.43 -2.74
C VAL A 111 -8.47 0.35 -2.74
N PHE A 112 -8.90 -0.91 -2.69
CA PHE A 112 -8.05 -2.09 -2.81
C PHE A 112 -8.29 -2.69 -4.19
N VAL A 113 -7.23 -2.83 -4.97
CA VAL A 113 -7.21 -3.54 -6.25
C VAL A 113 -6.46 -4.85 -6.03
N PRO A 114 -7.12 -6.02 -6.04
CA PRO A 114 -6.42 -7.29 -6.02
C PRO A 114 -5.59 -7.43 -7.30
N LEU A 115 -4.32 -7.73 -7.14
CA LEU A 115 -3.37 -7.92 -8.24
C LEU A 115 -3.23 -9.41 -8.54
N SER A 116 -3.12 -9.77 -9.81
CA SER A 116 -2.80 -11.14 -10.26
C SER A 116 -1.33 -11.47 -10.06
#